data_AF-A0A951XC97-F1
#
_entry.id   AF-A0A951XC97-F1
#
_cell.length_a   1.000
_cell.length_b   1.000
_cell.length_c   1.000
_cell.angle_alpha   90.00
_cell.angle_beta   90.00
_cell.angle_gamma   90.00
#
_symmetry.space_group_name_H-M   'P 1'
#
loop_
_entity.id
_entity.type
_entity.pdbx_description
1 polymer ?
#
loop_
_entity_poly.entity_id
_entity_poly.type
_entity_poly.pdbx_seq_one_letter_code
_entity_poly.pdbx_strand_id
1 'polypeptide(L)'
;MTSIFRAVFLASLSFTLLLGGCSKKGSDMPDGGDYYFKFNAGSQSYSYTGNSYATFSTSDDLNLAGIGGFENMSVGTKNVASVLIGSLNEITQSTYSGLVYPGATGNSPAVFFSWIDENGKTYGSLYQDNATNTVTITQLSSSSVKGTFSGKIYDVLTSGSPAINFSGEFYVKRMN
;
A
#
# COMPACT_ATOMS: atom_id res chain seq x y z
N MET A 1 -30.32 -53.71 8.68
CA MET A 1 -31.39 -52.86 9.23
C MET A 1 -31.01 -52.47 10.64
N THR A 2 -31.04 -51.16 10.92
CA THR A 2 -31.29 -50.49 12.22
C THR A 2 -30.36 -50.86 13.39
N SER A 3 -29.68 -49.93 14.06
CA SER A 3 -30.31 -48.80 14.74
C SER A 3 -29.30 -47.69 15.07
N ILE A 4 -29.50 -46.55 14.41
CA ILE A 4 -29.08 -45.21 14.82
C ILE A 4 -30.03 -44.81 15.94
N PHE A 5 -29.65 -44.82 17.22
CA PHE A 5 -30.43 -44.16 18.31
C PHE A 5 -29.71 -44.22 19.68
N ARG A 6 -28.47 -43.71 19.81
CA ARG A 6 -27.88 -43.39 21.12
C ARG A 6 -26.94 -42.16 21.08
N ALA A 7 -27.25 -41.19 20.22
CA ALA A 7 -26.94 -39.80 20.53
C ALA A 7 -28.06 -39.30 21.45
N VAL A 8 -27.73 -38.68 22.59
CA VAL A 8 -28.49 -37.61 23.30
C VAL A 8 -28.12 -37.46 24.80
N PHE A 9 -27.37 -38.37 25.44
CA PHE A 9 -27.15 -38.27 26.91
C PHE A 9 -25.69 -38.23 27.39
N LEU A 10 -24.79 -37.53 26.67
CA LEU A 10 -23.46 -37.14 27.19
C LEU A 10 -23.07 -35.71 26.77
N ALA A 11 -24.08 -34.82 26.71
CA ALA A 11 -23.90 -33.38 26.73
C ALA A 11 -24.02 -32.90 28.18
N SER A 12 -22.91 -32.87 28.92
CA SER A 12 -22.73 -32.11 30.18
C SER A 12 -21.51 -32.67 30.91
N LEU A 13 -20.30 -32.14 30.62
CA LEU A 13 -19.21 -31.86 31.60
C LEU A 13 -17.81 -31.78 30.93
N SER A 14 -17.63 -30.92 29.92
CA SER A 14 -16.27 -30.56 29.45
C SER A 14 -16.12 -29.08 29.08
N PHE A 15 -17.05 -28.23 29.55
CA PHE A 15 -17.12 -26.80 29.23
C PHE A 15 -16.54 -25.90 30.33
N THR A 16 -15.38 -26.19 30.94
CA THR A 16 -14.94 -25.35 32.08
C THR A 16 -13.47 -25.12 32.34
N LEU A 17 -12.54 -25.47 31.45
CA LEU A 17 -11.12 -25.13 31.61
C LEU A 17 -10.54 -25.01 30.19
N LEU A 18 -10.26 -23.84 29.60
CA LEU A 18 -9.14 -22.96 29.93
C LEU A 18 -9.38 -21.57 29.31
N LEU A 19 -10.08 -20.69 30.04
CA LEU A 19 -9.94 -19.24 29.87
C LEU A 19 -8.64 -18.83 30.60
N GLY A 20 -7.51 -19.01 29.92
CA GLY A 20 -6.19 -18.55 30.36
C GLY A 20 -5.77 -17.34 29.56
N GLY A 21 -5.86 -16.16 30.18
CA GLY A 21 -5.70 -14.87 29.54
C GLY A 21 -4.38 -14.68 28.79
N CYS A 22 -4.50 -14.30 27.52
CA CYS A 22 -3.47 -13.51 26.87
C CYS A 22 -3.69 -12.07 27.32
N SER A 23 -2.96 -11.65 28.35
CA SER A 23 -2.83 -10.26 28.72
C SER A 23 -2.45 -9.45 27.48
N LYS A 24 -3.36 -8.59 27.04
CA LYS A 24 -3.08 -7.50 26.09
C LYS A 24 -1.98 -6.66 26.72
N LYS A 25 -0.72 -6.98 26.41
CA LYS A 25 0.39 -6.05 26.60
C LYS A 25 0.12 -4.91 25.64
N GLY A 26 -0.33 -3.79 26.20
CA GLY A 26 -0.39 -2.52 25.50
C GLY A 26 1.00 -2.22 24.95
N SER A 27 1.15 -2.34 23.65
CA SER A 27 2.01 -1.45 22.92
C SER A 27 1.17 -0.20 22.65
N ASP A 28 1.63 0.94 23.17
CA ASP A 28 1.12 2.27 22.89
C ASP A 28 1.25 2.59 21.37
N MET A 29 0.44 1.95 20.54
CA MET A 29 0.16 2.42 19.20
C MET A 29 -1.14 3.23 19.27
N PRO A 30 -1.11 4.52 18.90
CA PRO A 30 -2.27 5.38 19.03
C PRO A 30 -3.40 4.87 18.14
N ASP A 31 -4.61 4.86 18.69
CA ASP A 31 -5.90 4.62 18.02
C ASP A 31 -5.85 4.99 16.54
N GLY A 32 -5.76 3.98 15.68
CA GLY A 32 -5.77 4.13 14.23
C GLY A 32 -6.81 3.20 13.68
N GLY A 33 -7.76 3.72 12.91
CA GLY A 33 -8.70 2.88 12.15
C GLY A 33 -7.96 1.89 11.24
N ASP A 34 -8.70 0.99 10.59
CA ASP A 34 -8.15 -0.04 9.70
C ASP A 34 -7.42 0.57 8.48
N TYR A 35 -6.22 1.11 8.68
CA TYR A 35 -5.38 1.69 7.64
C TYR A 35 -4.73 0.57 6.81
N TYR A 36 -4.71 0.75 5.50
CA TYR A 36 -4.21 -0.23 4.55
C TYR A 36 -3.61 0.43 3.31
N PHE A 37 -2.69 -0.30 2.70
CA PHE A 37 -2.27 -0.11 1.32
C PHE A 37 -2.45 -1.44 0.59
N LYS A 38 -3.40 -1.52 -0.34
CA LYS A 38 -3.71 -2.74 -1.09
C LYS A 38 -3.41 -2.54 -2.55
N PHE A 39 -2.86 -3.55 -3.20
CA PHE A 39 -2.48 -3.45 -4.59
C PHE A 39 -2.47 -4.79 -5.30
N ASN A 40 -2.54 -4.73 -6.62
CA ASN A 40 -2.33 -5.82 -7.54
C ASN A 40 -1.07 -5.54 -8.35
N ALA A 41 -0.21 -6.56 -8.49
CA ALA A 41 0.91 -6.56 -9.40
C ALA A 41 0.75 -7.77 -10.35
N GLY A 42 0.37 -7.51 -11.60
CA GLY A 42 -0.03 -8.56 -12.53
C GLY A 42 -1.28 -9.30 -12.04
N SER A 43 -1.16 -10.61 -11.80
CA SER A 43 -2.24 -11.45 -11.28
C SER A 43 -2.21 -11.64 -9.75
N GLN A 44 -1.24 -11.04 -9.06
CA GLN A 44 -1.06 -11.20 -7.62
C GLN A 44 -1.63 -10.01 -6.87
N SER A 45 -2.24 -10.28 -5.71
CA SER A 45 -2.85 -9.27 -4.83
C SER A 45 -2.13 -9.24 -3.49
N TYR A 46 -1.95 -8.03 -2.97
CA TYR A 46 -1.21 -7.74 -1.75
C TYR A 46 -1.99 -6.77 -0.87
N SER A 47 -1.82 -6.89 0.45
CA SER A 47 -2.44 -6.02 1.43
C SER A 47 -1.46 -5.76 2.57
N TYR A 48 -0.98 -4.52 2.68
CA TYR A 48 -0.12 -4.08 3.77
C TYR A 48 -0.96 -3.33 4.80
N THR A 49 -1.19 -3.97 5.94
CA THR A 49 -1.93 -3.42 7.10
C THR A 49 -0.98 -3.17 8.27
N GLY A 50 -1.29 -2.20 9.12
CA GLY A 50 -0.49 -1.85 10.30
C GLY A 50 0.78 -1.04 10.03
N ASN A 51 1.26 -1.02 8.78
CA ASN A 51 2.53 -0.43 8.36
C ASN A 51 2.39 0.41 7.08
N SER A 52 1.26 1.10 6.95
CA SER A 52 0.95 1.95 5.80
C SER A 52 1.04 3.43 6.17
N TYR A 53 1.44 4.26 5.22
CA TYR A 53 1.76 5.66 5.48
C TYR A 53 1.48 6.56 4.27
N ALA A 54 1.26 7.83 4.57
CA ALA A 54 1.43 8.94 3.65
C ALA A 54 2.31 10.01 4.29
N THR A 55 3.32 10.48 3.55
CA THR A 55 4.16 11.63 3.93
C THR A 55 3.96 12.73 2.91
N PHE A 56 3.98 13.98 3.37
CA PHE A 56 3.93 15.16 2.52
C PHE A 56 5.12 16.04 2.84
N SER A 57 5.84 16.47 1.81
CA SER A 57 7.01 17.33 1.99
C SER A 57 7.12 18.31 0.84
N THR A 58 7.89 19.37 1.04
CA THR A 58 8.30 20.29 0.00
C THR A 58 9.82 20.17 -0.20
N SER A 59 10.26 20.11 -1.44
CA SER A 59 11.68 20.13 -1.82
C SER A 59 11.84 21.02 -3.03
N ASP A 60 12.68 22.05 -2.92
CA ASP A 60 12.78 23.13 -3.90
C ASP A 60 11.40 23.73 -4.20
N ASP A 61 10.96 23.66 -5.47
CA ASP A 61 9.65 24.13 -5.94
C ASP A 61 8.62 23.00 -6.13
N LEU A 62 8.89 21.80 -5.59
CA LEU A 62 8.01 20.63 -5.71
C LEU A 62 7.37 20.26 -4.38
N ASN A 63 6.05 20.11 -4.44
CA ASN A 63 5.25 19.44 -3.43
C ASN A 63 5.29 17.93 -3.73
N LEU A 64 5.68 17.15 -2.73
CA LEU A 64 5.83 15.70 -2.83
C LEU A 64 4.85 15.00 -1.88
N ALA A 65 4.23 13.92 -2.36
CA ALA A 65 3.52 12.98 -1.51
C ALA A 65 4.02 11.56 -1.75
N GLY A 66 4.50 10.91 -0.70
CA GLY A 66 4.85 9.50 -0.69
C GLY A 66 3.75 8.72 0.01
N ILE A 67 3.14 7.75 -0.66
CA ILE A 67 2.05 6.92 -0.14
C ILE A 67 2.46 5.47 -0.31
N GLY A 68 2.42 4.66 0.74
CA GLY A 68 2.86 3.29 0.62
C GLY A 68 2.64 2.44 1.85
N GLY A 69 3.27 1.29 1.85
CA GLY A 69 3.33 0.41 3.00
C GLY A 69 4.36 -0.70 2.82
N PHE A 70 4.56 -1.43 3.91
CA PHE A 70 5.43 -2.58 3.95
C PHE A 70 4.79 -3.70 4.75
N GLU A 71 5.02 -4.95 4.36
CA GLU A 71 4.48 -6.10 5.10
C GLU A 71 5.17 -6.26 6.47
N ASN A 72 6.49 -6.10 6.50
CA ASN A 72 7.30 -6.25 7.70
C ASN A 72 8.20 -5.02 7.90
N MET A 73 8.29 -4.50 9.12
CA MET A 73 9.19 -3.38 9.49
C MET A 73 10.68 -3.68 9.31
N SER A 74 11.04 -4.93 9.03
CA SER A 74 12.43 -5.37 8.91
C SER A 74 12.99 -4.96 7.55
N VAL A 75 13.71 -3.82 7.53
CA VAL A 75 14.62 -3.31 6.49
C VAL A 75 14.03 -3.38 5.08
N GLY A 76 13.54 -2.25 4.56
CA GLY A 76 12.80 -2.06 3.29
C GLY A 76 13.51 -2.52 2.00
N THR A 77 13.83 -3.81 1.95
CA THR A 77 14.55 -4.52 0.89
C THR A 77 13.67 -5.59 0.26
N LYS A 78 12.47 -5.82 0.81
CA LYS A 78 11.46 -6.80 0.40
C LYS A 78 10.08 -6.36 0.87
N ASN A 79 9.04 -6.75 0.14
CA ASN A 79 7.64 -6.51 0.50
C ASN A 79 7.33 -5.05 0.85
N VAL A 80 7.82 -4.13 0.02
CA VAL A 80 7.57 -2.69 0.12
C VAL A 80 6.95 -2.21 -1.17
N ALA A 81 5.87 -1.44 -1.09
CA ALA A 81 5.24 -0.81 -2.23
C ALA A 81 4.97 0.66 -1.91
N SER A 82 5.22 1.53 -2.89
CA SER A 82 4.95 2.95 -2.76
C SER A 82 4.59 3.61 -4.07
N VAL A 83 3.87 4.71 -3.92
CA VAL A 83 3.44 5.65 -4.92
C VAL A 83 4.00 7.01 -4.53
N LEU A 84 4.65 7.68 -5.46
CA LEU A 84 5.16 9.03 -5.30
C LEU A 84 4.42 9.96 -6.26
N ILE A 85 3.91 11.06 -5.73
CA ILE A 85 3.33 12.17 -6.49
C ILE A 85 4.27 13.37 -6.32
N GLY A 86 4.75 13.94 -7.42
CA GLY A 86 5.33 15.28 -7.46
C GLY A 86 4.34 16.27 -8.08
N SER A 87 4.32 17.51 -7.61
CA SER A 87 3.44 18.57 -8.11
C SER A 87 4.07 19.96 -7.89
N LEU A 88 3.94 20.86 -8.87
CA LEU A 88 4.31 22.27 -8.69
C LEU A 88 3.34 23.02 -7.75
N ASN A 89 2.10 22.54 -7.65
CA ASN A 89 1.08 23.09 -6.77
C ASN A 89 0.94 22.21 -5.51
N GLU A 90 0.34 22.77 -4.46
CA GLU A 90 -0.02 22.01 -3.26
C GLU A 90 -0.82 20.74 -3.63
N ILE A 91 -0.50 19.63 -2.97
CA ILE A 91 -1.20 18.36 -3.18
C ILE A 91 -2.54 18.41 -2.45
N THR A 92 -3.62 18.22 -3.21
CA THR A 92 -5.02 18.33 -2.77
C THR A 92 -5.79 17.08 -3.20
N GLN A 93 -7.10 17.05 -2.93
CA GLN A 93 -7.99 16.00 -3.42
C GLN A 93 -8.19 16.16 -4.93
N SER A 94 -7.45 15.38 -5.72
CA SER A 94 -7.43 15.46 -7.18
C SER A 94 -6.92 14.15 -7.80
N THR A 95 -6.94 14.08 -9.13
CA THR A 95 -6.26 13.05 -9.90
C THR A 95 -4.95 13.59 -10.43
N TYR A 96 -3.88 12.86 -10.14
CA TYR A 96 -2.53 13.09 -10.63
C TYR A 96 -2.22 12.03 -11.68
N SER A 97 -1.61 12.45 -12.78
CA SER A 97 -1.14 11.56 -13.83
C SER A 97 0.37 11.68 -13.95
N GLY A 98 1.04 10.61 -14.35
CA GLY A 98 2.48 10.64 -14.62
C GLY A 98 2.80 11.41 -15.90
N LEU A 99 4.01 11.99 -15.98
CA LEU A 99 4.71 12.52 -17.17
C LEU A 99 6.15 12.97 -16.77
N VAL A 100 6.98 13.42 -17.72
CA VAL A 100 8.16 12.70 -18.24
C VAL A 100 9.45 13.29 -17.68
N TYR A 101 10.30 12.45 -17.09
CA TYR A 101 11.71 12.77 -16.90
C TYR A 101 12.52 12.21 -18.09
N PRO A 102 13.33 13.01 -18.83
CA PRO A 102 13.55 14.46 -18.74
C PRO A 102 12.91 15.19 -19.93
N GLY A 103 11.75 15.83 -19.75
CA GLY A 103 11.09 16.63 -20.79
C GLY A 103 11.46 18.12 -20.76
N ALA A 104 12.35 18.52 -21.67
CA ALA A 104 12.76 19.85 -22.20
C ALA A 104 12.27 21.21 -21.64
N THR A 105 11.17 21.37 -20.91
CA THR A 105 10.60 22.71 -20.63
C THR A 105 9.84 22.84 -19.31
N GLY A 106 10.36 22.25 -18.22
CA GLY A 106 9.95 22.61 -16.86
C GLY A 106 9.52 21.43 -16.00
N ASN A 107 9.84 21.54 -14.70
CA ASN A 107 9.43 20.59 -13.66
C ASN A 107 7.90 20.51 -13.65
N SER A 108 7.32 19.35 -13.91
CA SER A 108 5.86 19.14 -13.97
C SER A 108 5.47 17.89 -13.17
N PRO A 109 4.21 17.77 -12.73
CA PRO A 109 3.79 16.71 -11.83
C PRO A 109 4.12 15.31 -12.37
N ALA A 110 4.62 14.46 -11.49
CA ALA A 110 5.08 13.13 -11.85
C ALA A 110 4.54 12.09 -10.88
N VAL A 111 4.02 10.99 -11.42
CA VAL A 111 3.56 9.83 -10.66
C VAL A 111 4.54 8.69 -10.89
N PHE A 112 5.20 8.27 -9.82
CA PHE A 112 6.10 7.12 -9.85
C PHE A 112 5.61 6.02 -8.94
N PHE A 113 5.72 4.79 -9.42
CA PHE A 113 5.45 3.61 -8.63
C PHE A 113 6.74 2.85 -8.39
N SER A 114 6.85 2.24 -7.22
CA SER A 114 7.92 1.30 -6.89
C SER A 114 7.37 0.15 -6.06
N TRP A 115 7.85 -1.05 -6.33
CA TRP A 115 7.52 -2.24 -5.59
C TRP A 115 8.75 -3.15 -5.51
N ILE A 116 9.05 -3.62 -4.30
CA ILE A 116 10.06 -4.65 -4.07
C ILE A 116 9.33 -5.91 -3.61
N ASP A 117 9.45 -6.99 -4.37
CA ASP A 117 8.74 -8.24 -4.08
C ASP A 117 9.36 -9.02 -2.90
N GLU A 118 8.78 -10.18 -2.57
CA GLU A 118 9.23 -11.07 -1.48
C GLU A 118 10.64 -11.64 -1.70
N ASN A 119 11.08 -11.67 -2.96
CA ASN A 119 12.40 -12.14 -3.35
C ASN A 119 13.43 -11.00 -3.35
N GLY A 120 13.02 -9.75 -3.13
CA GLY A 120 13.86 -8.57 -3.17
C GLY A 120 14.04 -8.00 -4.58
N LYS A 121 13.28 -8.49 -5.56
CA LYS A 121 13.32 -7.97 -6.92
C LYS A 121 12.57 -6.66 -6.98
N THR A 122 13.22 -5.65 -7.55
CA THR A 122 12.71 -4.28 -7.60
C THR A 122 12.03 -4.00 -8.94
N TYR A 123 10.84 -3.43 -8.85
CA TYR A 123 10.06 -2.95 -9.96
C TYR A 123 9.78 -1.46 -9.78
N GLY A 124 9.71 -0.73 -10.88
CA GLY A 124 9.36 0.67 -10.82
C GLY A 124 9.04 1.28 -12.18
N SER A 125 8.64 2.54 -12.15
CA SER A 125 8.31 3.32 -13.36
C SER A 125 9.24 4.52 -13.58
N LEU A 126 10.32 4.67 -12.79
CA LEU A 126 11.14 5.89 -12.69
C LEU A 126 11.96 6.23 -13.96
N TYR A 127 12.05 5.33 -14.94
CA TYR A 127 12.84 5.54 -16.16
C TYR A 127 12.11 5.08 -17.43
N GLN A 128 10.79 5.02 -17.34
CA GLN A 128 9.92 4.53 -18.40
C GLN A 128 8.82 5.55 -18.68
N ASP A 129 8.15 5.42 -19.82
CA ASP A 129 6.94 6.21 -20.09
C ASP A 129 5.86 5.85 -19.05
N ASN A 130 5.68 6.75 -18.09
CA ASN A 130 4.71 6.66 -17.01
C ASN A 130 3.46 7.51 -17.28
N ALA A 131 3.22 7.96 -18.52
CA ALA A 131 2.04 8.78 -18.87
C ALA A 131 0.71 8.11 -18.53
N THR A 132 0.70 6.78 -18.40
CA THR A 132 -0.47 5.98 -18.03
C THR A 132 -0.63 5.77 -16.53
N ASN A 133 0.35 6.17 -15.72
CA ASN A 133 0.28 6.06 -14.26
C ASN A 133 -0.61 7.16 -13.71
N THR A 134 -1.51 6.79 -12.81
CA THR A 134 -2.50 7.69 -12.22
C THR A 134 -2.66 7.43 -10.74
N VAL A 135 -2.92 8.48 -9.98
CA VAL A 135 -3.26 8.43 -8.56
C VAL A 135 -4.42 9.39 -8.32
N THR A 136 -5.51 8.91 -7.76
CA THR A 136 -6.64 9.74 -7.37
C THR A 136 -6.73 9.80 -5.86
N ILE A 137 -6.56 11.00 -5.29
CA ILE A 137 -6.80 11.26 -3.88
C ILE A 137 -8.27 11.67 -3.72
N THR A 138 -9.06 10.80 -3.08
CA THR A 138 -10.50 11.03 -2.84
C THR A 138 -10.77 11.63 -1.47
N GLN A 139 -9.85 11.49 -0.52
CA GLN A 139 -9.91 12.12 0.79
C GLN A 139 -8.50 12.51 1.23
N LEU A 140 -8.35 13.75 1.66
CA LEU A 140 -7.11 14.26 2.26
C LEU A 140 -7.49 15.02 3.53
N SER A 141 -6.95 14.60 4.66
CA SER A 141 -7.12 15.25 5.95
C SER A 141 -5.77 15.47 6.63
N SER A 142 -5.80 16.03 7.85
CA SER A 142 -4.61 16.18 8.69
C SER A 142 -4.08 14.86 9.27
N SER A 143 -4.90 13.80 9.29
CA SER A 143 -4.55 12.51 9.91
C SER A 143 -4.54 11.32 8.94
N SER A 144 -5.16 11.45 7.77
CA SER A 144 -5.29 10.34 6.82
C SER A 144 -5.43 10.79 5.36
N VAL A 145 -5.12 9.84 4.47
CA VAL A 145 -5.30 9.98 3.02
C VAL A 145 -5.99 8.74 2.47
N LYS A 146 -6.97 8.93 1.58
CA LYS A 146 -7.66 7.85 0.87
C LYS A 146 -7.61 8.07 -0.63
N GLY A 147 -7.47 6.99 -1.39
CA GLY A 147 -7.43 7.08 -2.84
C GLY A 147 -7.21 5.76 -3.54
N THR A 148 -6.99 5.84 -4.84
CA THR A 148 -6.69 4.73 -5.74
C THR A 148 -5.52 5.08 -6.63
N PHE A 149 -4.89 4.08 -7.22
CA PHE A 149 -3.88 4.27 -8.25
C PHE A 149 -3.96 3.16 -9.30
N SER A 150 -3.48 3.46 -10.50
CA SER A 150 -3.40 2.49 -11.59
C SER A 150 -2.33 2.90 -12.59
N GLY A 151 -1.62 1.92 -13.13
CA GLY A 151 -0.66 2.09 -14.22
C GLY A 151 0.23 0.87 -14.37
N LYS A 152 1.51 1.09 -14.64
CA LYS A 152 2.46 0.03 -14.99
C LYS A 152 3.80 0.21 -14.27
N ILE A 153 4.43 -0.93 -13.98
CA ILE A 153 5.79 -1.04 -13.45
C ILE A 153 6.61 -2.04 -14.27
N TYR A 154 7.92 -1.90 -14.19
CA TYR A 154 8.89 -2.67 -14.96
C TYR A 154 10.00 -3.17 -14.05
N ASP A 155 10.63 -4.29 -14.40
CA ASP A 155 11.86 -4.71 -13.72
C ASP A 155 12.95 -3.67 -13.95
N VAL A 156 13.46 -3.07 -12.87
CA VAL A 156 14.40 -1.94 -12.95
C VAL A 156 15.80 -2.36 -13.38
N LEU A 157 16.15 -3.65 -13.25
CA LEU A 157 17.46 -4.18 -13.61
C LEU A 157 17.48 -4.80 -15.02
N THR A 158 16.30 -5.15 -15.54
CA THR A 158 16.15 -5.78 -16.85
C THR A 158 15.58 -4.81 -17.88
N SER A 159 16.46 -4.23 -18.71
CA SER A 159 16.06 -3.39 -19.84
C SER A 159 15.14 -4.16 -20.81
N GLY A 160 14.07 -3.51 -21.27
CA GLY A 160 13.08 -4.13 -22.16
C GLY A 160 12.18 -5.17 -21.49
N SER A 161 12.17 -5.25 -20.14
CA SER A 161 11.24 -6.12 -19.43
C SER A 161 9.77 -5.80 -19.77
N PRO A 162 8.90 -6.82 -19.84
CA PRO A 162 7.48 -6.59 -20.07
C PRO A 162 6.87 -5.78 -18.92
N ALA A 163 5.96 -4.87 -19.26
CA ALA A 163 5.24 -4.11 -18.27
C ALA A 163 4.32 -5.02 -17.43
N ILE A 164 4.25 -4.74 -16.13
CA ILE A 164 3.33 -5.36 -15.20
C ILE A 164 2.27 -4.34 -14.82
N ASN A 165 1.00 -4.71 -14.93
CA ASN A 165 -0.10 -3.88 -14.44
C ASN A 165 0.02 -3.70 -12.93
N PHE A 166 -0.05 -2.46 -12.47
CA PHE A 166 0.07 -2.10 -11.06
C PHE A 166 -1.07 -1.17 -10.67
N SER A 167 -1.96 -1.63 -9.80
CA SER A 167 -3.15 -0.87 -9.40
C SER A 167 -3.53 -1.17 -7.97
N GLY A 168 -4.28 -0.27 -7.33
CA GLY A 168 -4.63 -0.46 -5.93
C GLY A 168 -5.49 0.62 -5.33
N GLU A 169 -5.77 0.44 -4.04
CA GLU A 169 -6.48 1.37 -3.18
C GLU A 169 -5.71 1.56 -1.88
N PHE A 170 -5.83 2.76 -1.31
CA PHE A 170 -5.17 3.10 -0.08
C PHE A 170 -6.11 3.89 0.83
N TYR A 171 -6.01 3.58 2.13
CA TYR A 171 -6.49 4.42 3.20
C TYR A 171 -5.41 4.38 4.27
N VAL A 172 -4.58 5.42 4.34
CA VAL A 172 -3.34 5.39 5.11
C VAL A 172 -3.27 6.52 6.11
N LYS A 173 -2.50 6.31 7.17
CA LYS A 173 -2.20 7.34 8.16
C LYS A 173 -1.28 8.40 7.53
N ARG A 174 -1.62 9.67 7.72
CA ARG A 174 -0.72 10.77 7.39
C ARG A 174 0.31 10.89 8.50
N MET A 175 1.57 10.72 8.13
CA MET A 175 2.74 10.91 8.98
C MET A 175 3.19 12.36 8.74
N ASN A 176 2.98 13.21 9.74
CA ASN A 176 3.49 14.58 9.73
C ASN A 176 4.92 14.60 10.25
#